data_AF-A0A349KKC4-F1
#
_entry.id   AF-A0A349KKC4-F1
#
_cell.length_a   1.000
_cell.length_b   1.000
_cell.length_c   1.000
_cell.angle_alpha   90.00
_cell.angle_beta   90.00
_cell.angle_gamma   90.00
#
_symmetry.space_group_name_H-M   'P 1'
#
loop_
_entity.id
_entity.type
_entity.pdbx_description
1 polymer ?
#
loop_
_entity_poly.entity_id
_entity_poly.type
_entity_poly.pdbx_seq_one_letter_code
_entity_poly.pdbx_strand_id
1 'polypeptide(L)'
;MPSDTDAEYVIRDGDWKLLADKNYKPIELFNQAEDPLEFFNLLDEKAGIVERLHRLMLDKIKSIENDPLRLVQLSIDHSSGKH
;
A
#
# COMPACT_ATOMS: atom_id res chain seq x y z
N MET A 1 -16.03 -12.71 1.54
CA MET A 1 -14.89 -13.56 1.14
C MET A 1 -13.64 -12.78 1.47
N PRO A 2 -12.70 -13.29 2.28
CA PRO A 2 -11.36 -12.72 2.27
C PRO A 2 -10.81 -12.84 0.83
N SER A 3 -10.10 -11.83 0.34
CA SER A 3 -9.42 -11.94 -0.94
C SER A 3 -8.29 -12.96 -0.79
N ASP A 4 -8.19 -13.95 -1.68
CA ASP A 4 -7.13 -14.99 -1.68
C ASP A 4 -5.74 -14.42 -2.06
N THR A 5 -5.53 -13.11 -1.86
CA THR A 5 -4.36 -12.35 -2.28
C THR A 5 -3.40 -12.21 -1.11
N ASP A 6 -2.10 -12.37 -1.32
CA ASP A 6 -1.04 -12.03 -0.35
C ASP A 6 -0.86 -10.50 -0.16
N ALA A 7 -1.92 -9.71 -0.42
CA ALA A 7 -1.93 -8.26 -0.31
C ALA A 7 -1.84 -7.82 1.15
N GLU A 8 -0.82 -7.02 1.47
CA GLU A 8 -0.68 -6.37 2.77
C GLU A 8 -0.88 -4.86 2.67
N TYR A 9 -0.59 -4.29 1.49
CA TYR A 9 -0.70 -2.86 1.23
C TYR A 9 -1.66 -2.56 0.10
N VAL A 10 -2.33 -1.42 0.21
CA VAL A 10 -3.17 -0.87 -0.85
C VAL A 10 -2.92 0.63 -0.95
N ILE A 11 -2.80 1.12 -2.18
CA ILE A 11 -2.83 2.54 -2.50
C ILE A 11 -3.96 2.82 -3.47
N ARG A 12 -4.67 3.92 -3.23
CA ARG A 12 -5.70 4.43 -4.13
C ARG A 12 -5.39 5.87 -4.49
N ASP A 13 -5.50 6.18 -5.77
CA ASP A 13 -5.43 7.55 -6.27
C ASP A 13 -6.38 7.72 -7.45
N GLY A 14 -7.43 8.52 -7.24
CA GLY A 14 -8.59 8.61 -8.12
C GLY A 14 -9.27 7.25 -8.30
N ASP A 15 -9.46 6.88 -9.56
CA ASP A 15 -10.13 5.63 -9.95
C ASP A 15 -9.22 4.40 -9.83
N TRP A 16 -7.92 4.59 -9.66
CA TRP A 16 -6.97 3.48 -9.67
C TRP A 16 -6.67 2.97 -8.26
N LYS A 17 -6.66 1.65 -8.11
CA LYS A 17 -6.29 0.93 -6.89
C LYS A 17 -5.19 -0.07 -7.21
N LEU A 18 -4.06 0.03 -6.51
CA LEU A 18 -2.94 -0.91 -6.60
C LEU A 18 -2.76 -1.64 -5.27
N LEU A 19 -2.71 -2.97 -5.34
CA LEU A 19 -2.41 -3.86 -4.21
C LEU A 19 -0.94 -4.30 -4.30
N ALA A 20 -0.31 -4.44 -3.13
CA ALA A 20 1.06 -4.89 -3.02
C ALA A 20 1.24 -5.89 -1.86
N ASP A 21 2.23 -6.78 -2.02
CA ASP A 21 2.62 -7.74 -1.00
C ASP A 21 3.38 -7.09 0.17
N LYS A 22 3.74 -7.90 1.16
CA LYS A 22 4.52 -7.49 2.34
C LYS A 22 5.87 -6.81 2.05
N ASN A 23 6.43 -7.03 0.86
CA ASN A 23 7.68 -6.44 0.40
C ASN A 23 7.44 -5.21 -0.48
N TYR A 24 6.22 -4.67 -0.47
CA TYR A 24 5.76 -3.57 -1.31
C TYR A 24 5.76 -3.88 -2.81
N LYS A 25 5.85 -5.16 -3.20
CA LYS A 25 5.83 -5.55 -4.62
C LYS A 25 4.40 -5.44 -5.15
N PRO A 26 4.14 -4.70 -6.24
CA PRO A 26 2.83 -4.68 -6.89
C PRO A 26 2.37 -6.09 -7.30
N ILE A 27 1.12 -6.44 -7.00
CA ILE A 27 0.54 -7.75 -7.34
C ILE A 27 -0.76 -7.65 -8.15
N GLU A 28 -1.55 -6.59 -7.96
CA GLU A 28 -2.79 -6.37 -8.73
C GLU A 28 -3.07 -4.88 -8.91
N LEU A 29 -3.64 -4.52 -10.07
CA LEU A 29 -4.08 -3.16 -10.39
C LEU A 29 -5.51 -3.18 -10.93
N PHE A 30 -6.38 -2.31 -10.41
CA PHE A 30 -7.75 -2.17 -10.87
C PHE A 30 -8.11 -0.70 -11.14
N ASN A 31 -8.99 -0.48 -12.13
CA ASN A 31 -9.70 0.78 -12.31
C ASN A 31 -11.10 0.63 -11.71
N GLN A 32 -11.35 1.20 -10.54
CA GLN A 32 -12.61 1.07 -9.82
C GLN A 32 -13.79 1.83 -10.44
N ALA A 33 -13.56 2.77 -11.36
CA ALA A 33 -14.65 3.43 -12.09
C ALA A 33 -15.18 2.54 -13.22
N GLU A 34 -14.28 1.82 -13.91
CA GLU A 34 -14.61 0.93 -15.03
C GLU A 34 -14.94 -0.49 -14.57
N ASP A 35 -14.31 -0.95 -13.50
CA ASP A 35 -14.44 -2.29 -12.92
C ASP A 35 -14.58 -2.23 -11.39
N PRO A 36 -15.76 -1.81 -10.87
CA PRO A 36 -15.98 -1.66 -9.43
C PRO A 36 -15.88 -2.96 -8.63
N LEU A 37 -16.00 -4.10 -9.31
CA LEU A 37 -15.98 -5.44 -8.71
C LEU A 37 -14.62 -6.13 -8.85
N GLU A 38 -13.63 -5.45 -9.44
CA GLU A 38 -12.23 -5.88 -9.50
C GLU A 38 -12.07 -7.25 -10.21
N PHE A 39 -12.81 -7.46 -11.30
CA PHE A 39 -12.72 -8.67 -12.13
C PHE A 39 -11.51 -8.69 -13.07
N PHE A 40 -10.97 -7.52 -13.44
CA PHE A 40 -9.92 -7.38 -14.43
C PHE A 40 -8.66 -6.79 -13.80
N ASN A 41 -7.71 -7.67 -13.46
CA ASN A 41 -6.38 -7.23 -13.05
C ASN A 41 -5.64 -6.65 -14.27
N LEU A 42 -5.20 -5.40 -14.16
CA LEU A 42 -4.54 -4.61 -15.22
C LEU A 42 -3.04 -4.41 -14.98
N LEU A 43 -2.44 -5.20 -14.09
CA LEU A 43 -1.05 -5.02 -13.64
C LEU A 43 -0.07 -5.02 -14.82
N ASP A 44 -0.21 -5.97 -15.75
CA ASP A 44 0.71 -6.14 -16.88
C ASP A 44 0.37 -5.21 -18.05
N GLU A 45 -0.88 -4.76 -18.17
CA GLU A 45 -1.39 -3.93 -19.26
C GLU A 45 -1.12 -2.43 -19.05
N LYS A 46 -0.99 -1.99 -17.80
CA LYS A 46 -0.93 -0.56 -17.43
C LYS A 46 0.32 -0.22 -16.61
N ALA A 47 1.50 -0.66 -17.08
CA ALA A 47 2.79 -0.44 -16.41
C ALA A 47 3.03 1.01 -15.93
N GLY A 48 2.68 2.02 -16.74
CA GLY A 48 2.84 3.43 -16.34
C GLY A 48 1.96 3.85 -15.15
N ILE A 49 0.77 3.25 -15.00
CA ILE A 49 -0.09 3.48 -13.83
C ILE A 49 0.48 2.76 -12.61
N VAL A 50 0.95 1.52 -12.79
CA VAL A 50 1.62 0.74 -11.74
C VAL A 50 2.81 1.51 -11.17
N GLU A 51 3.73 1.99 -12.02
CA GLU A 51 4.90 2.76 -11.57
C GLU A 51 4.53 4.02 -10.79
N ARG A 52 3.50 4.74 -11.26
CA ARG A 52 3.04 5.98 -10.62
C ARG A 52 2.47 5.71 -9.23
N LEU A 53 1.59 4.71 -9.11
CA LEU A 53 0.97 4.34 -7.84
C LEU A 53 1.96 3.69 -6.88
N HIS A 54 2.86 2.84 -7.39
CA HIS A 54 3.89 2.21 -6.58
C HIS A 54 4.82 3.26 -5.96
N ARG A 55 5.24 4.27 -6.74
CA ARG A 55 6.02 5.40 -6.21
C ARG A 55 5.26 6.17 -5.13
N LEU A 56 3.99 6.48 -5.38
CA LEU A 56 3.12 7.14 -4.40
C LEU A 56 2.99 6.32 -3.11
N MET A 57 2.88 4.99 -3.22
CA MET A 57 2.81 4.08 -2.08
C MET A 57 4.11 4.14 -1.26
N LEU A 58 5.27 4.00 -1.91
CA LEU A 58 6.57 4.05 -1.23
C LEU A 58 6.81 5.40 -0.54
N ASP A 59 6.41 6.50 -1.18
CA ASP A 59 6.50 7.84 -0.58
C ASP A 59 5.62 7.96 0.68
N LYS A 60 4.39 7.40 0.66
CA LYS A 60 3.52 7.38 1.84
C LYS A 60 4.05 6.47 2.95
N ILE A 61 4.55 5.28 2.62
CA ILE A 61 5.18 4.37 3.59
C ILE A 61 6.32 5.09 4.29
N LYS A 62 7.23 5.69 3.52
CA LYS A 62 8.34 6.47 4.07
C LYS A 62 7.86 7.62 4.95
N SER A 63 6.79 8.33 4.57
CA SER A 63 6.21 9.38 5.40
C SER A 63 5.65 8.85 6.71
N ILE A 64 5.01 7.68 6.71
CA ILE A 64 4.44 7.04 7.90
C ILE A 64 5.53 6.51 8.82
N GLU A 65 6.59 5.92 8.27
CA GLU A 65 7.75 5.44 9.03
C GLU A 65 8.48 6.58 9.73
N ASN A 66 8.53 7.76 9.09
CA ASN A 66 9.15 8.97 9.64
C ASN A 66 8.16 9.89 10.39
N ASP A 67 6.95 9.40 10.72
CA ASP A 67 5.99 10.18 11.49
C ASP A 67 6.58 10.49 12.90
N PRO A 68 6.73 11.78 13.29
CA PRO A 68 7.30 12.14 14.58
C PRO A 68 6.54 11.56 15.77
N LEU A 69 5.21 11.43 15.69
CA LEU A 69 4.40 10.84 16.77
C LEU A 69 4.67 9.34 16.92
N ARG A 70 4.93 8.64 15.81
CA ARG A 70 5.32 7.23 15.82
C ARG A 70 6.68 7.04 16.49
N LEU A 71 7.65 7.90 16.20
CA LEU A 71 8.99 7.83 16.80
C LEU A 71 8.96 8.11 18.31
N VAL A 72 8.14 9.09 18.73
CA VAL A 72 7.94 9.38 20.16
C VAL A 72 7.31 8.18 20.87
N GLN A 73 6.27 7.56 20.31
CA GLN A 73 5.64 6.38 20.92
C GLN A 73 6.63 5.22 21.08
N LEU A 74 7.40 4.90 20.05
CA LEU A 74 8.42 3.86 20.12
C LEU A 74 9.46 4.14 21.22
N SER A 75 9.85 5.40 21.41
CA SER A 75 10.78 5.78 22.48
C SER A 75 10.21 5.60 23.90
N ILE A 76 8.90 5.84 24.06
CA ILE A 76 8.18 5.62 25.33
C ILE A 76 8.06 4.13 25.63
N ASP A 77 7.71 3.33 24.62
CA ASP A 77 7.56 1.87 24.75
C ASP A 77 8.90 1.20 25.12
N HIS A 78 10.01 1.61 24.49
CA HIS A 78 11.35 1.11 24.82
C HIS A 78 11.84 1.57 26.21
N SER A 79 11.37 2.72 26.70
CA SER A 79 11.71 3.21 28.04
C SER A 79 10.91 2.54 29.15
N SER A 80 9.71 2.03 28.83
CA SER A 80 8.80 1.38 29.78
C SER A 80 9.07 -0.13 29.97
N GLY A 81 9.91 -0.73 29.13
CA GLY A 81 10.33 -2.14 29.20
C GLY A 81 11.43 -2.46 30.22
N LYS A 82 11.80 -1.52 31.09
CA LYS A 82 12.78 -1.74 32.18
C LYS A 82 12.10 -1.67 33.54
N HIS A 83 11.37 -2.71 33.91
CA HIS A 83 11.08 -3.05 35.31
C HIS A 83 11.00 -4.56 35.50
#